data_AF-A0AAD3MXK8-F1
#
_entry.id   AF-A0AAD3MXK8-F1
#
_cell.length_a   1.000
_cell.length_b   1.000
_cell.length_c   1.000
_cell.angle_alpha   90.00
_cell.angle_beta   90.00
_cell.angle_gamma   90.00
#
_symmetry.space_group_name_H-M   'P 1'
#
loop_
_entity.id
_entity.type
_entity.pdbx_description
1 polymer ?
#
loop_
_entity_poly.entity_id
_entity_poly.type
_entity_poly.pdbx_seq_one_letter_code
_entity_poly.pdbx_strand_id
1 'polypeptide(L)'
;MRITVQLQTSGSEKYWDPDLPDTGLPVVPPPGEIKCVSEKPNSAVLSWGCPKGLEGRKSFRVKWSPSENEEVTTDFYKIEIDNLQLGQQYFFSVATEDENGNLSKWVTASVFTVVPPPRHLTKGHTGATAMSLEWTKGDNMEGIPHQFLVKVKSPGKEPFAICTKDCNKTFSDLEPDTEYTISVLTVLNGQRSKEVSITTHTDSFLQQHIVLKMALCQFAIPLLLPNSETKELTMMLWSMREIVRTYRPPQQAFLKLNCEERIVNSDIPLVSFVRLGRTGLSKSLILNKLLCNTEHNLLSNTEQYHDTFYHRNMVCGDIPRRISDGLVEISWYLPCGDRNIDKFTEPMAVANLRGDIRFFDKQFSFLCQTSAAVYIFHNESETNYFKCLEGKDVKANVILISSGKTFTLKMLMKEPCLKTTDVSQKKKS
;
A
#
# COMPACT_ATOMS: atom_id res chain seq x y z
N MET A 1 21.67 -46.98 48.11
CA MET A 1 21.62 -46.15 49.34
C MET A 1 20.16 -45.79 49.60
N ARG A 2 19.47 -46.64 50.36
CA ARG A 2 18.07 -46.47 50.78
C ARG A 2 18.13 -46.13 52.26
N ILE A 3 17.60 -44.97 52.63
CA ILE A 3 17.41 -44.59 54.03
C ILE A 3 15.91 -44.55 54.25
N THR A 4 15.43 -45.52 55.03
CA THR A 4 14.07 -45.58 55.57
C THR A 4 14.14 -44.99 56.97
N VAL A 5 13.28 -44.02 57.28
CA VAL A 5 13.03 -43.57 58.66
C VAL A 5 11.53 -43.63 58.89
N GLN A 6 11.16 -44.43 59.90
CA GLN A 6 9.79 -44.55 60.38
C GLN A 6 9.41 -43.37 61.26
N LEU A 7 8.15 -42.97 61.20
CA LEU A 7 7.49 -42.23 62.26
C LEU A 7 6.25 -43.01 62.70
N GLN A 8 6.36 -43.49 63.93
CA GLN A 8 5.36 -44.17 64.72
C GLN A 8 4.45 -43.10 65.35
N THR A 9 3.13 -43.22 65.19
CA THR A 9 2.19 -42.51 66.05
C THR A 9 1.24 -43.51 66.70
N SER A 10 1.13 -43.32 68.01
CA SER A 10 0.49 -44.13 69.03
C SER A 10 -0.96 -44.47 68.74
N GLY A 11 -1.29 -45.76 68.85
CA GLY A 11 -2.66 -46.21 69.01
C GLY A 11 -3.25 -45.69 70.31
N SER A 12 -4.47 -45.16 70.20
CA SER A 12 -5.41 -45.16 71.32
C SER A 12 -6.61 -45.97 70.85
N GLU A 13 -6.73 -47.19 71.38
CA GLU A 13 -7.94 -48.00 71.27
C GLU A 13 -9.05 -47.25 72.01
N LYS A 14 -10.06 -46.80 71.26
CA LYS A 14 -11.37 -46.46 71.83
C LYS A 14 -12.35 -47.53 71.37
N TYR A 15 -12.90 -48.22 72.35
CA TYR A 15 -13.99 -49.18 72.26
C TYR A 15 -15.10 -48.66 71.33
N TRP A 16 -15.50 -49.50 70.38
CA TRP A 16 -16.68 -49.31 69.54
C TRP A 16 -17.92 -49.70 70.35
N ASP A 17 -18.76 -48.72 70.67
CA ASP A 17 -20.08 -48.94 71.26
C ASP A 17 -21.11 -48.91 70.10
N PRO A 18 -21.77 -50.03 69.73
CA PRO A 18 -22.53 -50.12 68.47
C PRO A 18 -23.90 -49.41 68.46
N ASP A 19 -24.37 -48.80 69.56
CA ASP A 19 -25.76 -48.37 69.72
C ASP A 19 -25.96 -46.86 69.91
N LEU A 20 -25.05 -46.03 69.41
CA LEU A 20 -25.36 -44.61 69.19
C LEU A 20 -26.00 -44.46 67.80
N PRO A 21 -27.24 -43.94 67.68
CA PRO A 21 -27.73 -43.54 66.37
C PRO A 21 -26.77 -42.47 65.84
N ASP A 22 -26.18 -42.76 64.68
CA ASP A 22 -25.47 -41.78 63.87
C ASP A 22 -26.47 -40.67 63.55
N THR A 23 -26.52 -39.62 64.38
CA THR A 23 -27.19 -38.38 64.05
C THR A 23 -26.31 -37.65 63.04
N GLY A 24 -26.15 -38.25 61.86
CA GLY A 24 -25.66 -37.56 60.69
C GLY A 24 -26.61 -36.41 60.42
N LEU A 25 -26.16 -35.20 60.68
CA LEU A 25 -26.87 -33.99 60.27
C LEU A 25 -27.22 -34.14 58.78
N PRO A 26 -28.44 -33.76 58.33
CA PRO A 26 -28.77 -33.79 56.92
C PRO A 26 -27.80 -32.88 56.16
N VAL A 27 -26.85 -33.48 55.43
CA VAL A 27 -25.86 -32.73 54.65
C VAL A 27 -26.52 -32.25 53.38
N VAL A 28 -26.65 -30.93 53.24
CA VAL A 28 -27.20 -30.29 52.04
C VAL A 28 -26.35 -30.69 50.81
N PRO A 29 -26.92 -31.34 49.78
CA PRO A 29 -26.16 -31.75 48.60
C PRO A 29 -25.71 -30.54 47.77
N PRO A 30 -24.49 -30.58 47.21
CA PRO A 30 -23.96 -29.50 46.39
C PRO A 30 -24.70 -29.35 45.06
N PRO A 31 -24.64 -28.17 44.43
CA PRO A 31 -25.13 -27.98 43.07
C PRO A 31 -24.35 -28.88 42.09
N GLY A 32 -24.94 -29.11 40.92
CA GLY A 32 -24.26 -29.79 39.82
C GLY A 32 -23.11 -28.96 39.25
N GLU A 33 -22.48 -29.46 38.19
CA GLU A 33 -21.36 -28.79 37.52
C GLU A 33 -21.71 -27.33 37.16
N ILE A 34 -20.81 -26.41 37.48
CA ILE A 34 -20.95 -24.99 37.17
C ILE A 34 -20.34 -24.72 35.79
N LYS A 35 -21.13 -24.10 34.91
CA LYS A 35 -20.66 -23.51 33.66
C LYS A 35 -20.58 -21.99 33.82
N CYS A 36 -19.42 -21.43 33.51
CA CYS A 36 -19.16 -20.00 33.59
C CYS A 36 -18.66 -19.49 32.24
N VAL A 37 -19.33 -18.45 31.72
CA VAL A 37 -18.97 -17.81 30.44
C VAL A 37 -19.00 -16.29 30.59
N SER A 38 -18.05 -15.60 29.98
CA SER A 38 -18.06 -14.14 29.85
C SER A 38 -18.17 -13.80 28.37
N GLU A 39 -19.30 -13.20 27.98
CA GLU A 39 -19.51 -12.70 26.62
C GLU A 39 -19.37 -11.17 26.55
N LYS A 40 -19.69 -10.48 27.65
CA LYS A 40 -19.53 -9.04 27.81
C LYS A 40 -18.26 -8.73 28.61
N PRO A 41 -17.62 -7.58 28.39
CA PRO A 41 -16.36 -7.25 29.05
C PRO A 41 -16.42 -7.13 30.57
N ASN A 42 -17.58 -6.76 31.12
CA ASN A 42 -17.78 -6.48 32.54
C ASN A 42 -18.80 -7.40 33.21
N SER A 43 -19.17 -8.52 32.56
CA SER A 43 -20.09 -9.48 33.16
C SER A 43 -19.70 -10.93 32.90
N ALA A 44 -20.17 -11.80 33.79
CA ALA A 44 -20.06 -13.25 33.66
C ALA A 44 -21.40 -13.90 33.97
N VAL A 45 -21.78 -14.86 33.13
CA VAL A 45 -22.99 -15.65 33.28
C VAL A 45 -22.61 -17.01 33.86
N LEU A 46 -23.27 -17.36 34.96
CA LEU A 46 -23.11 -18.63 35.66
C LEU A 46 -24.37 -19.46 35.49
N SER A 47 -24.19 -20.77 35.34
CA SER A 47 -25.28 -21.74 35.38
C SER A 47 -24.81 -23.04 36.01
N TRP A 48 -25.69 -23.74 36.73
CA TRP A 48 -25.34 -24.98 37.43
C TRP A 48 -26.47 -26.02 37.38
N GLY A 49 -26.08 -27.29 37.56
CA GLY A 49 -27.02 -28.40 37.58
C GLY A 49 -27.80 -28.52 38.90
N CYS A 50 -28.91 -29.26 38.87
CA CYS A 50 -29.73 -29.52 40.05
C CYS A 50 -28.98 -30.36 41.10
N PRO A 51 -29.00 -29.97 42.39
CA PRO A 51 -28.55 -30.83 43.48
C PRO A 51 -29.36 -32.13 43.52
N LYS A 52 -28.69 -33.28 43.61
CA LYS A 52 -29.33 -34.60 43.69
C LYS A 52 -29.79 -34.86 45.12
N GLY A 53 -31.06 -35.25 45.31
CA GLY A 53 -31.59 -35.69 46.61
C GLY A 53 -32.23 -34.61 47.50
N LEU A 54 -32.43 -33.39 47.01
CA LEU A 54 -33.23 -32.35 47.69
C LEU A 54 -34.61 -32.22 47.04
N GLU A 55 -35.67 -32.37 47.83
CA GLU A 55 -37.06 -32.04 47.48
C GLU A 55 -37.48 -30.73 48.17
N GLY A 56 -38.14 -29.81 47.45
CA GLY A 56 -38.52 -28.48 47.96
C GLY A 56 -37.94 -27.30 47.17
N ARG A 57 -38.19 -26.07 47.65
CA ARG A 57 -37.62 -24.82 47.09
C ARG A 57 -36.11 -24.79 47.39
N LYS A 58 -35.30 -24.43 46.39
CA LYS A 58 -33.84 -24.47 46.49
C LYS A 58 -33.30 -23.05 46.35
N SER A 59 -32.50 -22.64 47.33
CA SER A 59 -31.73 -21.40 47.30
C SER A 59 -30.27 -21.73 47.01
N PHE A 60 -29.57 -20.81 46.34
CA PHE A 60 -28.16 -20.94 46.01
C PHE A 60 -27.40 -19.69 46.44
N ARG A 61 -26.28 -19.89 47.14
CA ARG A 61 -25.37 -18.82 47.53
C ARG A 61 -24.18 -18.78 46.60
N VAL A 62 -23.94 -17.63 45.99
CA VAL A 62 -22.88 -17.40 45.02
C VAL A 62 -21.90 -16.38 45.57
N LYS A 63 -20.60 -16.69 45.54
CA LYS A 63 -19.51 -15.77 45.91
C LYS A 63 -18.46 -15.72 44.80
N TRP A 64 -17.76 -14.61 44.66
CA TRP A 64 -16.68 -14.49 43.67
C TRP A 64 -15.46 -13.75 44.22
N SER A 65 -14.28 -14.08 43.69
CA SER A 65 -13.02 -13.41 44.00
C SER A 65 -12.36 -12.90 42.71
N PRO A 66 -11.60 -11.79 42.74
CA PRO A 66 -10.94 -11.13 43.89
C PRO A 66 -11.78 -10.13 44.70
N SER A 67 -13.07 -9.94 44.42
CA SER A 67 -13.95 -9.11 45.25
C SER A 67 -14.21 -9.74 46.62
N GLU A 68 -13.37 -9.47 47.61
CA GLU A 68 -13.62 -9.96 48.98
C GLU A 68 -14.93 -9.36 49.52
N ASN A 69 -15.86 -10.23 49.93
CA ASN A 69 -17.17 -9.96 50.54
C ASN A 69 -18.36 -9.70 49.60
N GLU A 70 -18.26 -9.94 48.29
CA GLU A 70 -19.46 -9.95 47.44
C GLU A 70 -20.11 -11.34 47.41
N GLU A 71 -21.35 -11.42 47.88
CA GLU A 71 -22.19 -12.61 47.79
C GLU A 71 -23.60 -12.25 47.32
N VAL A 72 -24.25 -13.21 46.67
CA VAL A 72 -25.65 -13.09 46.27
C VAL A 72 -26.36 -14.43 46.46
N THR A 73 -27.60 -14.36 46.92
CA THR A 73 -28.50 -15.50 47.06
C THR A 73 -29.53 -15.48 45.93
N THR A 74 -29.77 -16.62 45.29
CA THR A 74 -30.70 -16.75 44.17
C THR A 74 -31.43 -18.09 44.20
N ASP A 75 -32.70 -18.09 43.81
CA ASP A 75 -33.50 -19.32 43.64
C ASP A 75 -33.41 -19.87 42.20
N PHE A 76 -32.64 -19.20 41.33
CA PHE A 76 -32.49 -19.58 39.93
C PHE A 76 -31.21 -20.40 39.71
N TYR A 77 -31.23 -21.28 38.71
CA TYR A 77 -30.06 -22.07 38.28
C TYR A 77 -29.11 -21.31 37.34
N LYS A 78 -29.34 -20.00 37.18
CA LYS A 78 -28.58 -19.10 36.31
C LYS A 78 -28.57 -17.70 36.90
N ILE A 79 -27.41 -17.06 36.87
CA ILE A 79 -27.24 -15.66 37.30
C ILE A 79 -26.21 -14.96 36.41
N GLU A 80 -26.41 -13.67 36.15
CA GLU A 80 -25.41 -12.79 35.54
C GLU A 80 -24.84 -11.90 36.64
N ILE A 81 -23.52 -11.89 36.77
CA ILE A 81 -22.79 -11.01 37.68
C ILE A 81 -22.19 -9.90 36.82
N ASP A 82 -22.62 -8.67 37.08
CA ASP A 82 -22.16 -7.45 36.41
C ASP A 82 -21.05 -6.75 37.20
N ASN A 83 -20.55 -5.63 36.66
CA ASN A 83 -19.54 -4.76 37.28
C ASN A 83 -18.18 -5.43 37.56
N LEU A 84 -17.85 -6.47 36.79
CA LEU A 84 -16.54 -7.13 36.86
C LEU A 84 -15.46 -6.28 36.16
N GLN A 85 -14.22 -6.39 36.65
CA GLN A 85 -13.07 -5.74 36.03
C GLN A 85 -12.69 -6.40 34.70
N LEU A 86 -12.23 -5.60 33.73
CA LEU A 86 -11.88 -6.04 32.38
C LEU A 86 -10.58 -6.86 32.37
N GLY A 87 -10.54 -7.92 31.55
CA GLY A 87 -9.33 -8.75 31.37
C GLY A 87 -8.81 -9.41 32.65
N GLN A 88 -9.66 -9.59 33.67
CA GLN A 88 -9.32 -10.14 34.96
C GLN A 88 -9.89 -11.56 35.10
N GLN A 89 -9.12 -12.45 35.74
CA GLN A 89 -9.62 -13.76 36.11
C GLN A 89 -10.47 -13.66 37.37
N TYR A 90 -11.68 -14.21 37.31
CA TYR A 90 -12.57 -14.36 38.45
C TYR A 90 -12.76 -15.84 38.80
N PHE A 91 -12.84 -16.12 40.11
CA PHE A 91 -13.22 -17.44 40.62
C PHE A 91 -14.59 -17.33 41.26
N PHE A 92 -15.54 -18.11 40.76
CA PHE A 92 -16.91 -18.15 41.26
C PHE A 92 -17.13 -19.43 42.04
N SER A 93 -17.82 -19.33 43.16
CA SER A 93 -18.20 -20.48 43.98
C SER A 93 -19.70 -20.48 44.26
N VAL A 94 -20.37 -21.61 44.09
CA VAL A 94 -21.81 -21.79 44.36
C VAL A 94 -22.02 -22.89 45.40
N ALA A 95 -22.87 -22.63 46.38
CA ALA A 95 -23.35 -23.62 47.35
C ALA A 95 -24.88 -23.65 47.36
N THR A 96 -25.46 -24.83 47.57
CA THR A 96 -26.91 -24.96 47.84
C THR A 96 -27.17 -24.54 49.28
N GLU A 97 -28.26 -23.82 49.50
CA GLU A 97 -28.77 -23.39 50.81
C GLU A 97 -30.12 -24.06 51.07
N ASP A 98 -30.25 -24.71 52.23
CA ASP A 98 -31.51 -25.31 52.68
C ASP A 98 -32.44 -24.30 53.38
N GLU A 99 -33.65 -24.73 53.76
CA GLU A 99 -34.64 -23.87 54.44
C GLU A 99 -34.17 -23.36 55.81
N ASN A 100 -33.14 -23.97 56.40
CA ASN A 100 -32.55 -23.58 57.68
C ASN A 100 -31.31 -22.70 57.52
N GLY A 101 -30.91 -22.35 56.28
CA GLY A 101 -29.72 -21.57 55.97
C GLY A 101 -28.41 -22.38 56.01
N ASN A 102 -28.45 -23.70 56.08
CA ASN A 102 -27.26 -24.54 56.00
C ASN A 102 -26.74 -24.60 54.56
N LEU A 103 -25.42 -24.52 54.42
CA LEU A 103 -24.76 -24.54 53.11
C LEU A 103 -24.17 -25.90 52.78
N SER A 104 -24.26 -26.28 51.52
CA SER A 104 -23.52 -27.42 50.96
C SER A 104 -22.01 -27.13 50.88
N LYS A 105 -21.25 -28.14 50.44
CA LYS A 105 -19.90 -27.88 49.90
C LYS A 105 -19.98 -26.92 48.71
N TRP A 106 -18.99 -26.04 48.61
CA TRP A 106 -18.87 -25.09 47.50
C TRP A 106 -18.34 -25.79 46.25
N VAL A 107 -18.97 -25.53 45.11
CA VAL A 107 -18.47 -25.90 43.78
C VAL A 107 -17.87 -24.66 43.13
N THR A 108 -16.73 -24.77 42.47
CA THR A 108 -16.00 -23.61 41.93
C THR A 108 -15.76 -23.69 40.43
N ALA A 109 -15.75 -22.53 39.77
CA ALA A 109 -15.39 -22.36 38.37
C ALA A 109 -14.62 -21.04 38.18
N SER A 110 -13.86 -20.90 37.09
CA SER A 110 -13.14 -19.65 36.80
C SER A 110 -13.33 -19.22 35.35
N VAL A 111 -13.32 -17.92 35.11
CA VAL A 111 -13.41 -17.32 33.77
C VAL A 111 -12.59 -16.04 33.72
N PHE A 112 -12.07 -15.71 32.54
CA PHE A 112 -11.52 -14.38 32.27
C PHE A 112 -12.61 -13.51 31.67
N THR A 113 -12.72 -12.27 32.14
CA THR A 113 -13.60 -11.30 31.50
C THR A 113 -13.07 -10.92 30.12
N VAL A 114 -13.99 -10.72 29.17
CA VAL A 114 -13.64 -10.40 27.78
C VAL A 114 -12.92 -9.06 27.70
N VAL A 115 -11.85 -8.99 26.90
CA VAL A 115 -11.17 -7.72 26.62
C VAL A 115 -11.88 -7.00 25.46
N PRO A 116 -12.32 -5.73 25.62
CA PRO A 116 -12.91 -4.95 24.55
C PRO A 116 -11.94 -4.75 23.36
N PRO A 117 -12.39 -4.97 22.11
CA PRO A 117 -11.58 -4.68 20.93
C PRO A 117 -11.42 -3.17 20.69
N PRO A 118 -10.38 -2.74 19.97
CA PRO A 118 -10.27 -1.36 19.50
C PRO A 118 -11.44 -1.00 18.58
N ARG A 119 -11.73 0.29 18.46
CA ARG A 119 -12.86 0.81 17.66
C ARG A 119 -12.36 1.80 16.62
N HIS A 120 -13.22 2.10 15.64
CA HIS A 120 -12.97 3.11 14.61
C HIS A 120 -11.58 3.01 13.96
N LEU A 121 -11.15 1.80 13.58
CA LEU A 121 -9.90 1.62 12.84
C LEU A 121 -10.03 2.28 11.48
N THR A 122 -9.29 3.37 11.28
CA THR A 122 -9.29 4.17 10.06
C THR A 122 -7.89 4.31 9.49
N LYS A 123 -7.87 4.52 8.18
CA LYS A 123 -6.67 4.83 7.42
C LYS A 123 -6.41 6.34 7.50
N GLY A 124 -5.18 6.71 7.86
CA GLY A 124 -4.69 8.07 7.83
C GLY A 124 -3.99 8.39 6.50
N HIS A 125 -2.82 9.03 6.57
CA HIS A 125 -2.01 9.34 5.40
C HIS A 125 -1.46 8.07 4.75
N THR A 126 -1.40 8.05 3.42
CA THR A 126 -0.79 6.95 2.67
C THR A 126 0.06 7.52 1.56
N GLY A 127 1.29 7.05 1.50
CA GLY A 127 2.23 7.32 0.43
C GLY A 127 2.64 6.02 -0.26
N ALA A 128 3.64 6.13 -1.13
CA ALA A 128 4.13 4.98 -1.89
C ALA A 128 4.79 3.90 -1.01
N THR A 129 5.49 4.28 0.06
CA THR A 129 6.22 3.33 0.93
C THR A 129 5.84 3.47 2.40
N ALA A 130 4.78 4.23 2.70
CA ALA A 130 4.38 4.53 4.06
C ALA A 130 2.87 4.63 4.20
N MET A 131 2.37 4.27 5.39
CA MET A 131 0.95 4.31 5.71
C MET A 131 0.76 4.58 7.20
N SER A 132 -0.17 5.45 7.55
CA SER A 132 -0.61 5.64 8.93
C SER A 132 -2.00 5.07 9.16
N LEU A 133 -2.18 4.50 10.35
CA LEU A 133 -3.45 4.01 10.87
C LEU A 133 -3.75 4.70 12.19
N GLU A 134 -5.03 4.92 12.43
CA GLU A 134 -5.57 5.48 13.66
C GLU A 134 -6.75 4.62 14.11
N TRP A 135 -6.94 4.49 15.42
CA TRP A 135 -8.05 3.79 16.02
C TRP A 135 -8.41 4.44 17.36
N THR A 136 -9.47 3.97 17.99
CA THR A 136 -9.85 4.39 19.35
C THR A 136 -9.88 3.18 20.28
N LYS A 137 -9.82 3.45 21.59
CA LYS A 137 -9.87 2.42 22.62
C LYS A 137 -11.24 1.70 22.62
N GLY A 138 -11.23 0.47 23.10
CA GLY A 138 -12.45 -0.30 23.31
C GLY A 138 -13.38 0.31 24.36
N ASP A 139 -14.58 -0.25 24.50
CA ASP A 139 -15.56 0.19 25.50
C ASP A 139 -15.00 0.13 26.92
N ASN A 140 -15.19 1.22 27.68
CA ASN A 140 -14.75 1.35 29.08
C ASN A 140 -13.26 1.10 29.33
N MET A 141 -12.41 1.30 28.32
CA MET A 141 -10.95 1.15 28.42
C MET A 141 -10.22 2.48 28.73
N GLU A 142 -10.95 3.57 28.96
CA GLU A 142 -10.34 4.87 29.29
C GLU A 142 -9.71 4.86 30.68
N GLY A 143 -8.51 5.43 30.79
CA GLY A 143 -7.72 5.40 32.03
C GLY A 143 -7.09 4.05 32.41
N ILE A 144 -7.44 2.95 31.74
CA ILE A 144 -6.88 1.62 32.00
C ILE A 144 -5.57 1.44 31.20
N PRO A 145 -4.42 1.14 31.82
CA PRO A 145 -3.18 0.86 31.09
C PRO A 145 -3.29 -0.45 30.29
N HIS A 146 -3.17 -0.36 28.96
CA HIS A 146 -3.19 -1.51 28.05
C HIS A 146 -2.25 -1.28 26.86
N GLN A 147 -2.11 -2.29 26.01
CA GLN A 147 -1.34 -2.20 24.77
C GLN A 147 -2.18 -2.72 23.60
N PHE A 148 -1.81 -2.33 22.39
CA PHE A 148 -2.35 -2.87 21.15
C PHE A 148 -1.30 -3.73 20.46
N LEU A 149 -1.72 -4.89 19.97
CA LEU A 149 -0.93 -5.71 19.07
C LEU A 149 -1.44 -5.50 17.65
N VAL A 150 -0.59 -4.94 16.80
CA VAL A 150 -0.87 -4.67 15.39
C VAL A 150 -0.16 -5.72 14.54
N LYS A 151 -0.90 -6.53 13.78
CA LYS A 151 -0.34 -7.52 12.85
C LYS A 151 -0.55 -7.04 11.41
N VAL A 152 0.51 -7.11 10.62
CA VAL A 152 0.52 -6.70 9.22
C VAL A 152 0.77 -7.92 8.34
N LYS A 153 -0.05 -8.06 7.30
CA LYS A 153 0.04 -9.14 6.30
C LYS A 153 0.07 -8.52 4.91
N SER A 154 0.94 -9.04 4.05
CA SER A 154 1.01 -8.70 2.62
C SER A 154 1.23 -9.98 1.81
N PRO A 155 0.69 -10.06 0.58
CA PRO A 155 0.89 -11.23 -0.27
C PRO A 155 2.38 -11.56 -0.48
N GLY A 156 2.76 -12.83 -0.30
CA GLY A 156 4.13 -13.29 -0.57
C GLY A 156 5.20 -12.93 0.47
N LYS A 157 4.84 -12.28 1.58
CA LYS A 157 5.77 -11.94 2.68
C LYS A 157 5.37 -12.58 4.00
N GLU A 158 6.34 -12.78 4.87
CA GLU A 158 6.08 -13.21 6.24
C GLU A 158 5.33 -12.12 7.02
N PRO A 159 4.25 -12.48 7.74
CA PRO A 159 3.51 -11.53 8.54
C PRO A 159 4.31 -11.15 9.79
N PHE A 160 4.26 -9.87 10.15
CA PHE A 160 4.93 -9.36 11.35
C PHE A 160 3.93 -8.69 12.28
N ALA A 161 4.29 -8.55 13.56
CA ALA A 161 3.46 -7.92 14.56
C ALA A 161 4.25 -6.97 15.46
N ILE A 162 3.61 -5.89 15.89
CA ILE A 162 4.22 -4.82 16.70
C ILE A 162 3.28 -4.50 17.86
N CYS A 163 3.85 -4.28 19.04
CA CYS A 163 3.11 -3.76 20.19
C CYS A 163 3.24 -2.22 20.26
N THR A 164 2.15 -1.53 20.56
CA THR A 164 2.14 -0.09 20.81
C THR A 164 1.17 0.27 21.94
N LYS A 165 1.42 1.38 22.65
CA LYS A 165 0.47 1.96 23.61
C LYS A 165 -0.39 3.04 22.97
N ASP A 166 0.07 3.58 21.86
CA ASP A 166 -0.59 4.66 21.14
C ASP A 166 -1.80 4.13 20.36
N CYS A 167 -2.77 5.01 20.13
CA CYS A 167 -3.95 4.72 19.32
C CYS A 167 -3.70 4.97 17.81
N ASN A 168 -2.44 5.10 17.42
CA ASN A 168 -2.03 5.26 16.04
C ASN A 168 -0.74 4.48 15.76
N LYS A 169 -0.48 4.23 14.48
CA LYS A 169 0.79 3.67 14.03
C LYS A 169 1.07 4.07 12.59
N THR A 170 2.29 4.53 12.35
CA THR A 170 2.84 4.70 11.01
C THR A 170 3.78 3.56 10.67
N PHE A 171 3.60 2.98 9.49
CA PHE A 171 4.46 2.00 8.87
C PHE A 171 5.27 2.71 7.78
N SER A 172 6.56 2.41 7.74
CA SER A 172 7.50 2.87 6.71
C SER A 172 8.09 1.67 6.00
N ASP A 173 8.83 1.91 4.91
CA ASP A 173 9.53 0.89 4.14
C ASP A 173 8.61 -0.21 3.57
N LEU A 174 7.36 0.16 3.29
CA LEU A 174 6.39 -0.68 2.58
C LEU A 174 6.72 -0.74 1.09
N GLU A 175 6.30 -1.82 0.43
CA GLU A 175 6.38 -1.90 -1.03
C GLU A 175 5.31 -1.02 -1.67
N PRO A 176 5.64 -0.24 -2.71
CA PRO A 176 4.67 0.51 -3.49
C PRO A 176 3.67 -0.38 -4.22
N ASP A 177 2.49 0.16 -4.47
CA ASP A 177 1.40 -0.50 -5.20
C ASP A 177 1.08 -1.91 -4.67
N THR A 178 1.16 -2.08 -3.34
CA THR A 178 1.02 -3.38 -2.66
C THR A 178 -0.13 -3.33 -1.67
N GLU A 179 -0.93 -4.39 -1.66
CA GLU A 179 -2.02 -4.57 -0.70
C GLU A 179 -1.48 -5.03 0.66
N TYR A 180 -1.94 -4.37 1.72
CA TYR A 180 -1.67 -4.72 3.11
C TYR A 180 -2.99 -4.94 3.85
N THR A 181 -3.07 -6.07 4.55
CA THR A 181 -4.13 -6.35 5.53
C THR A 181 -3.56 -6.15 6.92
N ILE A 182 -4.11 -5.18 7.65
CA ILE A 182 -3.63 -4.79 8.97
C ILE A 182 -4.73 -5.08 10.00
N SER A 183 -4.36 -5.78 11.07
CA SER A 183 -5.27 -6.18 12.15
C SER A 183 -4.77 -5.65 13.49
N VAL A 184 -5.67 -5.08 14.28
CA VAL A 184 -5.37 -4.50 15.59
C VAL A 184 -6.21 -5.21 16.66
N LEU A 185 -5.58 -5.61 17.76
CA LEU A 185 -6.26 -6.18 18.93
C LEU A 185 -5.72 -5.57 20.22
N THR A 186 -6.57 -5.48 21.24
CA THR A 186 -6.22 -5.03 22.58
C THR A 186 -5.57 -6.17 23.36
N VAL A 187 -4.48 -5.88 24.05
CA VAL A 187 -3.82 -6.77 25.00
C VAL A 187 -3.92 -6.15 26.40
N LEU A 188 -4.60 -6.85 27.31
CA LEU A 188 -4.79 -6.46 28.71
C LEU A 188 -4.53 -7.67 29.60
N ASN A 189 -3.62 -7.54 30.58
CA ASN A 189 -3.26 -8.62 31.52
C ASN A 189 -2.92 -9.98 30.85
N GLY A 190 -2.30 -9.94 29.67
CA GLY A 190 -1.98 -11.12 28.88
C GLY A 190 -3.14 -11.71 28.06
N GLN A 191 -4.37 -11.24 28.28
CA GLN A 191 -5.56 -11.58 27.49
C GLN A 191 -5.64 -10.72 26.23
N ARG A 192 -6.28 -11.27 25.19
CA ARG A 192 -6.41 -10.65 23.87
C ARG A 192 -7.87 -10.46 23.51
N SER A 193 -8.21 -9.30 22.96
CA SER A 193 -9.53 -9.07 22.39
C SER A 193 -9.70 -9.79 21.04
N LYS A 194 -10.92 -9.73 20.49
CA LYS A 194 -11.12 -9.93 19.05
C LYS A 194 -10.30 -8.90 18.26
N GLU A 195 -9.84 -9.26 17.06
CA GLU A 195 -9.12 -8.35 16.18
C GLU A 195 -10.06 -7.58 15.26
N VAL A 196 -9.71 -6.33 14.98
CA VAL A 196 -10.36 -5.49 13.96
C VAL A 196 -9.38 -5.30 12.81
N SER A 197 -9.82 -5.56 11.59
CA SER A 197 -8.95 -5.54 10.40
C SER A 197 -9.39 -4.52 9.36
N ILE A 198 -8.40 -3.96 8.66
CA ILE A 198 -8.58 -3.13 7.47
C ILE A 198 -7.64 -3.61 6.37
N THR A 199 -8.12 -3.60 5.12
CA THR A 199 -7.31 -3.88 3.93
C THR A 199 -7.11 -2.59 3.15
N THR A 200 -5.88 -2.32 2.74
CA THR A 200 -5.49 -1.03 2.17
C THR A 200 -4.25 -1.19 1.29
N HIS A 201 -4.16 -0.35 0.26
CA HIS A 201 -3.03 -0.34 -0.67
C HIS A 201 -2.09 0.82 -0.39
N THR A 202 -0.79 0.58 -0.52
CA THR A 202 0.20 1.65 -0.67
C THR A 202 0.03 2.35 -2.01
N ASP A 203 0.37 3.62 -2.05
CA ASP A 203 -0.02 4.47 -3.16
C ASP A 203 0.80 4.20 -4.44
N SER A 204 0.16 4.35 -5.60
CA SER A 204 0.75 4.17 -6.95
C SER A 204 1.75 5.27 -7.35
N PHE A 205 1.96 6.27 -6.48
CA PHE A 205 2.68 7.51 -6.79
C PHE A 205 4.21 7.34 -6.82
N LEU A 206 4.76 6.13 -6.60
CA LEU A 206 6.19 5.89 -6.78
C LEU A 206 6.63 6.30 -8.20
N GLN A 207 5.85 5.94 -9.22
CA GLN A 207 6.16 6.29 -10.60
C GLN A 207 6.22 7.81 -10.79
N GLN A 208 5.31 8.55 -10.18
CA GLN A 208 5.29 10.01 -10.19
C GLN A 208 6.51 10.58 -9.47
N HIS A 209 6.88 10.04 -8.31
CA HIS A 209 8.04 10.50 -7.55
C HIS A 209 9.35 10.25 -8.30
N ILE A 210 9.50 9.06 -8.91
CA ILE A 210 10.66 8.73 -9.75
C ILE A 210 10.73 9.68 -10.95
N VAL A 211 9.62 9.87 -11.67
CA VAL A 211 9.55 10.77 -12.83
C VAL A 211 9.88 12.21 -12.43
N LEU A 212 9.38 12.70 -11.30
CA LEU A 212 9.72 14.01 -10.76
C LEU A 212 11.21 14.13 -10.44
N LYS A 213 11.80 13.15 -9.74
CA LYS A 213 13.24 13.15 -9.42
C LYS A 213 14.10 13.07 -10.67
N MET A 214 13.72 12.26 -11.67
CA MET A 214 14.40 12.22 -12.96
C MET A 214 14.37 13.59 -13.66
N ALA A 215 13.21 14.26 -13.66
CA ALA A 215 13.07 15.58 -14.25
C ALA A 215 13.91 16.64 -13.53
N LEU A 216 14.00 16.59 -12.19
CA LEU A 216 14.86 17.48 -11.40
C LEU A 216 16.35 17.24 -11.67
N CYS A 217 16.75 15.99 -11.91
CA CYS A 217 18.10 15.61 -12.32
C CYS A 217 18.38 15.79 -13.83
N GLN A 218 17.47 16.43 -14.58
CA GLN A 218 17.59 16.69 -16.02
C GLN A 218 17.73 15.42 -16.91
N PHE A 219 17.27 14.27 -16.42
CA PHE A 219 17.19 13.07 -17.23
C PHE A 219 15.98 13.13 -18.16
N ALA A 220 16.10 12.50 -19.32
CA ALA A 220 14.92 12.18 -20.13
C ALA A 220 14.01 11.24 -19.34
N ILE A 221 12.72 11.56 -19.28
CA ILE A 221 11.74 10.77 -18.53
C ILE A 221 10.99 9.82 -19.48
N PRO A 222 10.48 8.68 -19.00
CA PRO A 222 9.70 7.77 -19.83
C PRO A 222 8.38 8.43 -20.25
N LEU A 223 8.07 8.46 -21.54
CA LEU A 223 6.78 8.85 -22.11
C LEU A 223 5.92 7.62 -22.39
N LEU A 224 6.43 6.69 -23.21
CA LEU A 224 5.84 5.36 -23.41
C LEU A 224 6.78 4.31 -22.84
N LEU A 225 6.33 3.61 -21.81
CA LEU A 225 7.07 2.57 -21.12
C LEU A 225 6.60 1.19 -21.60
N PRO A 226 7.43 0.42 -22.34
CA PRO A 226 7.08 -0.94 -22.73
C PRO A 226 7.27 -1.93 -21.58
N ASN A 227 6.29 -2.80 -21.40
CA ASN A 227 6.45 -3.97 -20.55
C ASN A 227 7.36 -5.00 -21.26
N SER A 228 8.44 -5.44 -20.60
CA SER A 228 9.41 -6.36 -21.18
C SER A 228 8.82 -7.74 -21.50
N GLU A 229 7.83 -8.18 -20.73
CA GLU A 229 7.19 -9.49 -20.81
C GLU A 229 5.95 -9.45 -21.71
N THR A 230 4.98 -8.58 -21.40
CA THR A 230 3.68 -8.55 -22.10
C THR A 230 3.71 -7.75 -23.41
N LYS A 231 4.74 -6.93 -23.64
CA LYS A 231 4.83 -5.96 -24.76
C LYS A 231 3.70 -4.92 -24.78
N GLU A 232 2.94 -4.80 -23.71
CA GLU A 232 1.99 -3.69 -23.52
C GLU A 232 2.73 -2.37 -23.29
N LEU A 233 2.05 -1.27 -23.60
CA LEU A 233 2.60 0.08 -23.49
C LEU A 233 1.86 0.86 -22.41
N THR A 234 2.60 1.38 -21.45
CA THR A 234 2.07 2.29 -20.44
C THR A 234 2.40 3.73 -20.83
N MET A 235 1.38 4.58 -20.90
CA MET A 235 1.52 6.02 -21.13
C MET A 235 1.80 6.72 -19.79
N MET A 236 2.95 7.38 -19.67
CA MET A 236 3.45 7.91 -18.40
C MET A 236 3.02 9.37 -18.13
N LEU A 237 2.13 9.95 -18.93
CA LEU A 237 1.69 11.35 -18.80
C LEU A 237 1.14 11.66 -17.39
N TRP A 238 0.40 10.73 -16.79
CA TRP A 238 -0.15 10.90 -15.44
C TRP A 238 0.95 11.09 -14.38
N SER A 239 2.08 10.40 -14.52
CA SER A 239 3.25 10.50 -13.63
C SER A 239 3.99 11.83 -13.79
N MET A 240 3.74 12.60 -14.86
CA MET A 240 4.41 13.87 -15.14
C MET A 240 3.69 15.09 -14.54
N ARG A 241 2.51 14.91 -13.93
CA ARG A 241 1.64 16.03 -13.52
C ARG A 241 2.23 17.00 -12.48
N GLU A 242 3.23 16.54 -11.73
CA GLU A 242 3.94 17.36 -10.73
C GLU A 242 5.12 18.14 -11.32
N ILE A 243 5.48 17.89 -12.58
CA ILE A 243 6.57 18.60 -13.23
C ILE A 243 6.07 20.00 -13.60
N VAL A 244 6.53 20.97 -12.82
CA VAL A 244 6.43 22.40 -13.13
C VAL A 244 7.72 22.83 -13.80
N ARG A 245 7.61 23.60 -14.88
CA ARG A 245 8.75 24.16 -15.59
C ARG A 245 8.56 25.65 -15.76
N THR A 246 9.68 26.35 -15.71
CA THR A 246 9.76 27.78 -15.93
C THR A 246 10.49 28.05 -17.24
N TYR A 247 9.92 28.89 -18.09
CA TYR A 247 10.54 29.30 -19.36
C TYR A 247 10.06 30.69 -19.77
N ARG A 248 10.73 31.32 -20.75
CA ARG A 248 10.43 32.70 -21.17
C ARG A 248 10.06 32.74 -22.66
N PRO A 249 8.76 32.78 -23.00
CA PRO A 249 8.33 32.84 -24.38
C PRO A 249 8.67 34.20 -25.03
N PRO A 250 8.75 34.30 -26.37
CA PRO A 250 9.27 35.49 -27.06
C PRO A 250 8.48 36.77 -26.79
N GLN A 251 7.17 36.64 -26.64
CA GLN A 251 6.25 37.75 -26.36
C GLN A 251 6.50 38.36 -24.98
N GLN A 252 6.98 37.55 -24.02
CA GLN A 252 7.26 37.95 -22.64
C GLN A 252 8.75 38.23 -22.40
N ALA A 253 9.62 37.85 -23.34
CA ALA A 253 11.07 38.08 -23.27
C ALA A 253 11.42 39.57 -23.12
N PHE A 254 10.69 40.45 -23.81
CA PHE A 254 10.87 41.90 -23.71
C PHE A 254 10.52 42.45 -22.31
N LEU A 255 9.59 41.80 -21.60
CA LEU A 255 9.15 42.20 -20.25
C LEU A 255 9.93 41.49 -19.14
N LYS A 256 10.88 40.60 -19.47
CA LYS A 256 11.61 39.72 -18.53
C LYS A 256 10.70 38.90 -17.61
N LEU A 257 9.44 38.69 -17.99
CA LEU A 257 8.48 37.89 -17.23
C LEU A 257 8.72 36.41 -17.52
N ASN A 258 8.63 35.57 -16.48
CA ASN A 258 8.75 34.13 -16.60
C ASN A 258 7.35 33.51 -16.68
N CYS A 259 7.21 32.50 -17.53
CA CYS A 259 6.06 31.61 -17.53
C CYS A 259 6.40 30.40 -16.66
N GLU A 260 5.55 30.09 -15.67
CA GLU A 260 5.69 28.91 -14.81
C GLU A 260 4.39 28.11 -14.88
N GLU A 261 4.48 26.89 -15.37
CA GLU A 261 3.31 26.05 -15.59
C GLU A 261 3.65 24.56 -15.52
N ARG A 262 2.61 23.76 -15.28
CA ARG A 262 2.72 22.30 -15.30
C ARG A 262 2.88 21.85 -16.75
N ILE A 263 3.93 21.10 -17.02
CA ILE A 263 4.30 20.72 -18.39
C ILE A 263 3.21 19.91 -19.11
N VAL A 264 2.37 19.20 -18.34
CA VAL A 264 1.24 18.43 -18.86
C VAL A 264 0.05 19.29 -19.30
N ASN A 265 -0.01 20.54 -18.86
CA ASN A 265 -1.05 21.51 -19.23
C ASN A 265 -0.56 22.49 -20.31
N SER A 266 0.74 22.51 -20.58
CA SER A 266 1.36 23.41 -21.55
C SER A 266 1.20 22.89 -22.97
N ASP A 267 0.79 23.76 -23.89
CA ASP A 267 0.67 23.45 -25.32
C ASP A 267 2.03 23.57 -26.02
N ILE A 268 2.91 22.60 -25.73
CA ILE A 268 4.28 22.57 -26.27
C ILE A 268 4.33 21.59 -27.45
N PRO A 269 4.80 22.01 -28.64
CA PRO A 269 4.87 21.13 -29.79
C PRO A 269 5.86 19.98 -29.57
N LEU A 270 5.42 18.76 -29.88
CA LEU A 270 6.23 17.55 -29.80
C LEU A 270 7.00 17.32 -31.10
N VAL A 271 8.32 17.14 -30.99
CA VAL A 271 9.21 16.73 -32.07
C VAL A 271 9.85 15.40 -31.70
N SER A 272 9.74 14.42 -32.59
CA SER A 272 10.19 13.06 -32.33
C SER A 272 11.39 12.67 -33.15
N PHE A 273 12.30 11.91 -32.55
CA PHE A 273 13.49 11.39 -33.20
C PHE A 273 13.54 9.88 -33.10
N VAL A 274 13.65 9.22 -34.25
CA VAL A 274 13.65 7.77 -34.37
C VAL A 274 14.78 7.29 -35.27
N ARG A 275 15.06 5.98 -35.25
CA ARG A 275 16.12 5.36 -36.05
C ARG A 275 15.59 4.19 -36.86
N LEU A 276 15.96 4.13 -38.13
CA LEU A 276 15.73 3.01 -39.03
C LEU A 276 17.07 2.36 -39.39
N GLY A 277 17.23 1.08 -39.03
CA GLY A 277 18.49 0.37 -39.27
C GLY A 277 19.63 0.85 -38.39
N ARG A 278 20.85 0.37 -38.67
CA ARG A 278 22.06 0.79 -37.93
C ARG A 278 22.62 2.08 -38.55
N THR A 279 22.83 3.10 -37.72
CA THR A 279 23.31 4.40 -38.17
C THR A 279 24.75 4.64 -37.69
N GLY A 280 25.57 5.16 -38.61
CA GLY A 280 26.94 5.60 -38.30
C GLY A 280 26.98 6.71 -37.26
N LEU A 281 25.89 7.48 -37.11
CA LEU A 281 25.73 8.52 -36.11
C LEU A 281 24.82 8.09 -34.95
N SER A 282 25.14 8.58 -33.77
CA SER A 282 24.30 8.38 -32.60
C SER A 282 23.21 9.44 -32.58
N LYS A 283 21.97 8.99 -32.76
CA LYS A 283 20.76 9.82 -32.65
C LYS A 283 20.76 10.60 -31.32
N SER A 284 20.81 9.89 -30.19
CA SER A 284 20.79 10.52 -28.86
C SER A 284 21.92 11.54 -28.65
N LEU A 285 23.13 11.30 -29.19
CA LEU A 285 24.22 12.27 -29.12
C LEU A 285 23.89 13.59 -29.84
N ILE A 286 23.24 13.50 -31.00
CA ILE A 286 22.81 14.70 -31.75
C ILE A 286 21.69 15.42 -31.00
N LEU A 287 20.75 14.68 -30.41
CA LEU A 287 19.70 15.27 -29.58
C LEU A 287 20.26 16.01 -28.37
N ASN A 288 21.24 15.45 -27.66
CA ASN A 288 21.87 16.17 -26.55
C ASN A 288 22.51 17.46 -27.04
N LYS A 289 23.20 17.45 -28.19
CA LYS A 289 23.79 18.67 -28.78
C LYS A 289 22.73 19.71 -29.16
N LEU A 290 21.55 19.25 -29.57
CA LEU A 290 20.41 20.12 -29.84
C LEU A 290 19.88 20.77 -28.55
N LEU A 291 19.67 19.96 -27.50
CA LEU A 291 19.02 20.37 -26.25
C LEU A 291 19.90 21.18 -25.31
N CYS A 292 21.22 21.08 -25.38
CA CYS A 292 22.09 21.85 -24.50
C CYS A 292 21.93 23.35 -24.73
N ASN A 293 21.41 24.05 -23.73
CA ASN A 293 21.45 25.51 -23.57
C ASN A 293 22.63 25.87 -22.68
N THR A 294 23.43 26.84 -23.13
CA THR A 294 24.68 27.25 -22.48
C THR A 294 24.48 27.91 -21.11
N GLU A 295 23.26 28.32 -20.73
CA GLU A 295 22.99 29.02 -19.46
C GLU A 295 22.60 28.15 -18.27
N HIS A 296 22.08 26.92 -18.45
CA HIS A 296 21.85 26.06 -17.26
C HIS A 296 23.18 25.62 -16.61
N ASN A 297 24.29 25.77 -17.35
CA ASN A 297 25.68 25.61 -16.92
C ASN A 297 26.29 26.90 -16.31
N LEU A 298 25.52 27.99 -16.15
CA LEU A 298 25.98 29.20 -15.47
C LEU A 298 25.59 29.23 -13.97
N LEU A 299 24.62 28.42 -13.55
CA LEU A 299 24.26 28.24 -12.14
C LEU A 299 25.16 27.21 -11.42
N SER A 300 25.74 26.26 -12.16
CA SER A 300 26.81 25.38 -11.70
C SER A 300 28.11 25.88 -12.31
N ASN A 301 29.07 26.32 -11.51
CA ASN A 301 30.40 26.78 -11.93
C ASN A 301 31.28 25.68 -12.57
N THR A 302 30.68 24.81 -13.37
CA THR A 302 31.28 23.68 -14.06
C THR A 302 30.83 23.74 -15.52
N GLU A 303 31.78 23.73 -16.45
CA GLU A 303 31.55 23.53 -17.89
C GLU A 303 31.05 22.09 -18.19
N GLN A 304 30.15 21.56 -17.36
CA GLN A 304 29.69 20.19 -17.45
C GLN A 304 28.48 20.11 -18.38
N TYR A 305 28.76 19.62 -19.58
CA TYR A 305 27.76 19.16 -20.52
C TYR A 305 26.91 18.05 -19.90
N HIS A 306 25.61 18.27 -19.74
CA HIS A 306 24.69 17.24 -19.23
C HIS A 306 24.01 16.50 -20.38
N ASP A 307 24.31 15.21 -20.51
CA ASP A 307 23.67 14.32 -21.47
C ASP A 307 22.28 13.90 -20.99
N THR A 308 21.23 14.55 -21.50
CA THR A 308 19.83 14.23 -21.18
C THR A 308 19.41 12.84 -21.66
N PHE A 309 19.76 12.49 -22.90
CA PHE A 309 19.48 11.18 -23.49
C PHE A 309 20.73 10.31 -23.48
N TYR A 310 20.59 9.08 -22.99
CA TYR A 310 21.70 8.14 -22.99
C TYR A 310 22.15 7.78 -24.41
N HIS A 311 23.46 7.83 -24.67
CA HIS A 311 24.05 7.53 -25.97
C HIS A 311 25.27 6.61 -25.87
N ARG A 312 25.63 6.01 -27.02
CA ARG A 312 26.66 4.95 -27.10
C ARG A 312 28.10 5.37 -26.73
N ASN A 313 28.35 6.66 -26.57
CA ASN A 313 29.68 7.15 -26.17
C ASN A 313 29.75 7.48 -24.67
N MET A 314 28.64 7.31 -23.93
CA MET A 314 28.66 7.41 -22.47
C MET A 314 29.25 6.15 -21.86
N VAL A 315 29.68 6.24 -20.61
CA VAL A 315 30.09 5.05 -19.84
C VAL A 315 28.95 4.03 -19.82
N CYS A 316 29.26 2.79 -20.20
CA CYS A 316 28.31 1.68 -20.39
C CYS A 316 27.31 1.86 -21.56
N GLY A 317 27.51 2.86 -22.42
CA GLY A 317 26.60 3.23 -23.51
C GLY A 317 26.47 2.19 -24.63
N ASP A 318 27.49 1.35 -24.75
CA ASP A 318 27.64 0.27 -25.73
C ASP A 318 27.14 -1.09 -25.22
N ILE A 319 26.76 -1.19 -23.94
CA ILE A 319 26.20 -2.42 -23.38
C ILE A 319 24.86 -2.76 -24.08
N PRO A 320 24.66 -4.03 -24.49
CA PRO A 320 23.40 -4.47 -25.05
C PRO A 320 22.21 -4.16 -24.13
N ARG A 321 21.21 -3.48 -24.68
CA ARG A 321 19.99 -3.13 -23.94
C ARG A 321 19.19 -4.39 -23.60
N ARG A 322 18.72 -4.48 -22.35
CA ARG A 322 17.87 -5.59 -21.88
C ARG A 322 16.39 -5.21 -21.82
N ILE A 323 16.09 -4.02 -21.27
CA ILE A 323 14.73 -3.57 -20.98
C ILE A 323 14.36 -2.22 -21.60
N SER A 324 15.34 -1.48 -22.16
CA SER A 324 15.13 -0.11 -22.65
C SER A 324 14.85 -0.03 -24.15
N ASP A 325 14.83 -1.15 -24.86
CA ASP A 325 14.40 -1.19 -26.26
C ASP A 325 12.90 -0.96 -26.38
N GLY A 326 12.49 -0.04 -27.25
CA GLY A 326 11.08 0.36 -27.41
C GLY A 326 10.62 1.44 -26.43
N LEU A 327 11.46 1.88 -25.49
CA LEU A 327 11.19 3.01 -24.62
C LEU A 327 11.14 4.30 -25.44
N VAL A 328 10.06 5.08 -25.30
CA VAL A 328 10.04 6.47 -25.78
C VAL A 328 10.30 7.36 -24.58
N GLU A 329 11.43 8.07 -24.64
CA GLU A 329 11.81 9.06 -23.63
C GLU A 329 11.39 10.45 -24.10
N ILE A 330 11.10 11.36 -23.18
CA ILE A 330 10.80 12.77 -23.46
C ILE A 330 11.66 13.69 -22.61
N SER A 331 12.05 14.82 -23.20
CA SER A 331 12.61 15.98 -22.51
C SER A 331 12.12 17.26 -23.18
N TRP A 332 12.49 18.42 -22.64
CA TRP A 332 12.03 19.72 -23.13
C TRP A 332 13.20 20.66 -23.37
N TYR A 333 13.12 21.38 -24.48
CA TYR A 333 13.86 22.59 -24.72
C TYR A 333 13.01 23.76 -24.24
N LEU A 334 13.55 24.54 -23.29
CA LEU A 334 12.85 25.65 -22.66
C LEU A 334 13.72 26.91 -22.80
N PRO A 335 13.29 27.92 -23.57
CA PRO A 335 14.07 29.13 -23.80
C PRO A 335 14.17 29.98 -22.54
N CYS A 336 15.34 30.59 -22.31
CA CYS A 336 15.54 31.54 -21.22
C CYS A 336 15.19 32.98 -21.62
N GLY A 337 14.97 33.26 -22.90
CA GLY A 337 14.68 34.57 -23.49
C GLY A 337 15.91 35.36 -23.93
N ASP A 338 17.12 34.82 -23.83
CA ASP A 338 18.34 35.44 -24.38
C ASP A 338 18.66 34.87 -25.76
N ARG A 339 18.57 35.71 -26.80
CA ARG A 339 18.80 35.33 -28.20
C ARG A 339 20.25 34.92 -28.50
N ASN A 340 21.22 35.25 -27.65
CA ASN A 340 22.60 34.83 -27.82
C ASN A 340 22.83 33.37 -27.39
N ILE A 341 21.93 32.84 -26.56
CA ILE A 341 22.03 31.52 -25.96
C ILE A 341 20.94 30.58 -26.48
N ASP A 342 19.73 31.10 -26.62
CA ASP A 342 18.58 30.34 -27.11
C ASP A 342 18.73 30.03 -28.60
N LYS A 343 18.88 28.74 -28.91
CA LYS A 343 18.81 28.19 -30.26
C LYS A 343 17.41 28.28 -30.85
N PHE A 344 16.40 28.12 -29.99
CA PHE A 344 14.99 28.20 -30.35
C PHE A 344 14.31 29.21 -29.45
N THR A 345 13.48 30.08 -30.03
CA THR A 345 12.75 31.10 -29.28
C THR A 345 11.48 30.55 -28.63
N GLU A 346 10.95 29.43 -29.13
CA GLU A 346 9.74 28.78 -28.62
C GLU A 346 10.10 27.48 -27.87
N PRO A 347 9.33 27.09 -26.85
CA PRO A 347 9.52 25.82 -26.16
C PRO A 347 9.25 24.64 -27.11
N MET A 348 9.95 23.53 -26.89
CA MET A 348 9.78 22.31 -27.70
C MET A 348 9.91 21.08 -26.82
N ALA A 349 8.96 20.14 -26.97
CA ALA A 349 9.05 18.83 -26.38
C ALA A 349 9.78 17.90 -27.36
N VAL A 350 10.75 17.14 -26.87
CA VAL A 350 11.58 16.26 -27.68
C VAL A 350 11.41 14.83 -27.22
N ALA A 351 10.87 13.97 -28.10
CA ALA A 351 10.75 12.55 -27.87
C ALA A 351 11.83 11.74 -28.59
N ASN A 352 12.37 10.73 -27.89
CA ASN A 352 13.46 9.89 -28.34
C ASN A 352 13.07 8.41 -28.20
N LEU A 353 12.73 7.75 -29.32
CA LEU A 353 12.48 6.31 -29.31
C LEU A 353 13.80 5.53 -29.30
N ARG A 354 14.00 4.68 -28.29
CA ARG A 354 15.12 3.74 -28.24
C ARG A 354 14.82 2.49 -29.06
N GLY A 355 15.82 2.03 -29.82
CA GLY A 355 15.68 0.87 -30.68
C GLY A 355 15.66 1.21 -32.16
N ASP A 356 15.12 0.30 -32.96
CA ASP A 356 14.95 0.41 -34.41
C ASP A 356 13.44 0.32 -34.68
N ILE A 357 12.91 1.30 -35.41
CA ILE A 357 11.46 1.44 -35.62
C ILE A 357 10.80 0.22 -36.24
N ARG A 358 11.56 -0.63 -36.95
CA ARG A 358 11.05 -1.88 -37.54
C ARG A 358 10.45 -2.84 -36.51
N PHE A 359 10.86 -2.75 -35.25
CA PHE A 359 10.39 -3.63 -34.18
C PHE A 359 9.36 -2.97 -33.25
N PHE A 360 9.09 -1.67 -33.40
CA PHE A 360 8.31 -0.86 -32.45
C PHE A 360 7.18 -0.11 -33.16
N ASP A 361 6.34 -0.86 -33.86
CA ASP A 361 5.28 -0.33 -34.73
C ASP A 361 4.28 0.57 -33.99
N LYS A 362 3.85 0.15 -32.79
CA LYS A 362 2.91 0.91 -31.94
C LYS A 362 3.50 2.25 -31.51
N GLN A 363 4.74 2.25 -31.02
CA GLN A 363 5.44 3.47 -30.60
C GLN A 363 5.67 4.40 -31.78
N PHE A 364 6.11 3.87 -32.93
CA PHE A 364 6.34 4.68 -34.11
C PHE A 364 5.04 5.30 -34.65
N SER A 365 3.96 4.52 -34.70
CA SER A 365 2.63 5.01 -35.09
C SER A 365 2.13 6.12 -34.17
N PHE A 366 2.29 5.95 -32.85
CA PHE A 366 1.97 6.99 -31.88
C PHE A 366 2.73 8.30 -32.17
N LEU A 367 4.05 8.21 -32.40
CA LEU A 367 4.87 9.41 -32.67
C LEU A 367 4.46 10.08 -33.99
N CYS A 368 4.13 9.32 -35.02
CA CYS A 368 3.63 9.85 -36.30
C CYS A 368 2.27 10.56 -36.19
N GLN A 369 1.44 10.20 -35.20
CA GLN A 369 0.12 10.81 -35.01
C GLN A 369 0.16 12.02 -34.07
N THR A 370 1.10 12.06 -33.13
CA THR A 370 1.15 13.05 -32.04
C THR A 370 2.20 14.14 -32.22
N SER A 371 3.25 13.88 -33.00
CA SER A 371 4.33 14.85 -33.18
C SER A 371 4.01 15.84 -34.30
N ALA A 372 4.47 17.08 -34.15
CA ALA A 372 4.49 18.04 -35.26
C ALA A 372 5.47 17.58 -36.36
N ALA A 373 6.60 17.00 -35.97
CA ALA A 373 7.58 16.45 -36.88
C ALA A 373 8.23 15.16 -36.33
N VAL A 374 8.59 14.24 -37.23
CA VAL A 374 9.34 13.02 -36.92
C VAL A 374 10.62 12.98 -37.77
N TYR A 375 11.77 13.06 -37.10
CA TYR A 375 13.09 12.94 -37.71
C TYR A 375 13.56 11.49 -37.66
N ILE A 376 13.81 10.90 -38.83
CA ILE A 376 14.23 9.51 -38.97
C ILE A 376 15.69 9.48 -39.39
N PHE A 377 16.55 9.03 -38.47
CA PHE A 377 17.94 8.71 -38.78
C PHE A 377 18.01 7.37 -39.50
N HIS A 378 18.57 7.34 -40.71
CA HIS A 378 18.72 6.12 -41.48
C HIS A 378 20.06 6.06 -42.22
N ASN A 379 20.56 4.83 -42.42
CA ASN A 379 21.58 4.50 -43.41
C ASN A 379 21.05 3.48 -44.43
N GLU A 380 19.75 3.25 -44.43
CA GLU A 380 19.04 2.25 -45.25
C GLU A 380 18.47 2.87 -46.53
N SER A 381 18.06 2.02 -47.48
CA SER A 381 17.34 2.46 -48.69
C SER A 381 15.98 3.07 -48.36
N GLU A 382 15.52 4.02 -49.20
CA GLU A 382 14.22 4.67 -49.07
C GLU A 382 13.05 3.68 -49.12
N THR A 383 13.21 2.54 -49.81
CA THR A 383 12.21 1.46 -49.87
C THR A 383 11.89 0.88 -48.48
N ASN A 384 12.89 0.71 -47.62
CA ASN A 384 12.69 0.21 -46.26
C ASN A 384 11.91 1.21 -45.41
N TYR A 385 12.08 2.51 -45.67
CA TYR A 385 11.29 3.55 -45.04
C TYR A 385 9.82 3.51 -45.46
N PHE A 386 9.52 3.42 -46.76
CA PHE A 386 8.13 3.38 -47.25
C PHE A 386 7.37 2.18 -46.68
N LYS A 387 8.02 1.02 -46.55
CA LYS A 387 7.46 -0.15 -45.85
C LYS A 387 7.10 0.15 -44.39
N CYS A 388 7.93 0.92 -43.69
CA CYS A 388 7.64 1.29 -42.30
C CYS A 388 6.45 2.26 -42.18
N LEU A 389 6.13 3.03 -43.22
CA LEU A 389 4.97 3.94 -43.25
C LEU A 389 3.71 3.35 -43.89
N GLU A 390 3.83 2.19 -44.52
CA GLU A 390 2.72 1.51 -45.15
C GLU A 390 1.63 1.20 -44.12
N GLY A 391 0.38 1.52 -44.46
CA GLY A 391 -0.77 1.33 -43.58
C GLY A 391 -0.87 2.27 -42.37
N LYS A 392 0.04 3.24 -42.20
CA LYS A 392 0.01 4.19 -41.07
C LYS A 392 -0.66 5.52 -41.40
N ASP A 393 -1.48 5.98 -40.47
CA ASP A 393 -1.95 7.37 -40.42
C ASP A 393 -0.82 8.26 -39.88
N VAL A 394 -0.29 9.15 -40.74
CA VAL A 394 0.87 9.98 -40.45
C VAL A 394 0.43 11.44 -40.53
N LYS A 395 0.31 12.08 -39.37
CA LYS A 395 -0.05 13.49 -39.25
C LYS A 395 1.19 14.39 -39.15
N ALA A 396 2.29 13.84 -38.64
CA ALA A 396 3.55 14.55 -38.49
C ALA A 396 4.25 14.81 -39.84
N ASN A 397 4.99 15.92 -39.92
CA ASN A 397 5.97 16.13 -40.99
C ASN A 397 7.15 15.16 -40.83
N VAL A 398 7.40 14.32 -41.82
CA VAL A 398 8.47 13.31 -41.73
C VAL A 398 9.73 13.78 -42.44
N ILE A 399 10.85 13.77 -41.73
CA ILE A 399 12.14 14.28 -42.20
C ILE A 399 13.18 13.15 -42.10
N LEU A 400 13.77 12.80 -43.23
CA LEU A 400 14.84 11.80 -43.30
C LEU A 400 16.20 12.46 -43.13
N ILE A 401 17.01 11.88 -42.23
CA ILE A 401 18.40 12.26 -42.00
C ILE A 401 19.28 11.08 -42.40
N SER A 402 20.01 11.23 -43.50
CA SER A 402 21.00 10.25 -43.95
C SER A 402 22.41 10.70 -43.61
N SER A 403 23.22 9.80 -43.04
CA SER A 403 24.64 10.03 -42.78
C SER A 403 25.49 9.35 -43.86
N GLY A 404 25.96 10.15 -44.83
CA GLY A 404 26.97 9.77 -45.82
C GLY A 404 28.27 10.56 -45.61
N LYS A 405 28.97 10.93 -46.71
CA LYS A 405 30.09 11.89 -46.66
C LYS A 405 29.66 13.31 -46.26
N THR A 406 28.41 13.65 -46.54
CA THR A 406 27.73 14.88 -46.13
C THR A 406 26.38 14.53 -45.50
N PHE A 407 25.83 15.45 -44.70
CA PHE A 407 24.47 15.32 -44.19
C PHE A 407 23.47 15.68 -45.28
N THR A 408 22.49 14.81 -45.52
CA THR A 408 21.37 15.13 -46.41
C THR A 408 20.08 15.08 -45.60
N LEU A 409 19.34 16.18 -45.65
CA LEU A 409 18.01 16.33 -45.09
C LEU A 409 17.01 16.24 -46.25
N LYS A 410 16.11 15.27 -46.19
CA LYS A 410 14.99 15.18 -47.13
C LYS A 410 13.69 15.31 -46.36
N MET A 411 12.92 16.35 -46.64
CA MET A 411 11.57 16.50 -46.12
C MET A 411 10.62 15.76 -47.06
N LEU A 412 9.80 14.87 -46.51
CA LEU A 412 8.78 14.16 -47.26
C LEU A 412 7.42 14.62 -46.80
N MET A 413 6.74 15.36 -47.68
CA MET A 413 5.34 15.74 -47.49
C MET A 413 4.50 14.55 -47.96
N LYS A 414 3.93 13.78 -47.04
CA LYS A 414 2.84 12.86 -47.38
C LYS A 414 1.58 13.73 -47.40
N GLU A 415 1.05 14.04 -48.59
CA GLU A 415 -0.26 14.69 -48.66
C GLU A 415 -1.28 13.79 -47.94
N PRO A 416 -2.03 14.32 -46.97
CA PRO A 416 -3.03 13.52 -46.26
C PRO A 416 -4.06 13.05 -47.29
N CYS A 417 -4.09 11.74 -47.54
CA CYS A 417 -5.14 11.11 -48.34
C CYS A 417 -6.45 11.15 -47.53
N LEU A 418 -7.10 12.31 -47.49
CA LEU A 418 -8.50 12.42 -47.09
C LEU A 418 -9.35 11.81 -48.21
N LYS A 419 -9.61 10.50 -48.13
CA LYS A 419 -10.74 9.92 -48.85
C LYS A 419 -12.01 10.40 -48.16
N THR A 420 -12.52 11.56 -48.58
CA THR A 420 -13.89 11.96 -48.30
C THR A 420 -14.82 11.03 -49.09
N THR A 421 -15.38 10.03 -48.42
CA THR A 421 -16.58 9.37 -48.95
C THR A 421 -17.75 10.32 -48.78
N ASP A 422 -18.17 10.90 -49.89
CA ASP A 422 -19.35 11.73 -50.00
C ASP A 422 -20.60 10.88 -49.69
N VAL A 423 -21.12 10.99 -48.46
CA VAL A 423 -22.38 10.35 -48.08
C VAL A 423 -23.52 11.23 -48.58
N SER A 424 -23.78 11.16 -49.88
CA SER A 424 -25.04 11.65 -50.43
C SER A 424 -26.18 10.77 -49.89
N GLN A 425 -26.97 11.33 -48.98
CA GLN A 425 -28.20 10.70 -48.51
C GLN A 425 -29.16 10.55 -49.69
N LYS A 426 -29.36 9.30 -50.15
CA LYS A 426 -30.55 8.95 -50.94
C LYS A 426 -31.77 9.03 -50.02
N LYS A 427 -32.54 10.11 -50.15
CA LYS A 427 -33.95 10.15 -49.75
C LYS A 427 -34.68 9.05 -50.52
N LYS A 428 -35.16 8.01 -49.83
CA LYS A 428 -36.21 7.14 -50.36
C LYS A 428 -37.56 7.74 -49.96
N SER A 429 -38.44 7.77 -50.95
CA SER A 429 -39.83 8.22 -50.94
C SER A 429 -40.67 7.61 -49.84
#